data_AF-A0A925Z5X4-F1
#
_entry.id   AF-A0A925Z5X4-F1
#
_cell.length_a   1.000
_cell.length_b   1.000
_cell.length_c   1.000
_cell.angle_alpha   90.00
_cell.angle_beta   90.00
_cell.angle_gamma   90.00
#
_symmetry.space_group_name_H-M   'P 1'
#
loop_
_entity.id
_entity.type
_entity.pdbx_description
1 polymer ?
#
loop_
_entity_poly.entity_id
_entity_poly.type
_entity_poly.pdbx_seq_one_letter_code
_entity_poly.pdbx_strand_id
1 'polypeptide(L)'
;MKKIYVLLIIASAVIFQYCATTQKASNKSVAVPKVTYVADVQPLLVNNCSPCHFPPKGNKEPLDTYLTAKNEIDETIERIKRNPGEKGFMPAKHPKLSDSTINVFVRWKADGLLEK
;
A
#
# COMPACT_ATOMS: atom_id res chain seq x y z
N MET A 1 49.56 16.17 -43.04
CA MET A 1 49.05 16.41 -41.67
C MET A 1 47.52 16.39 -41.61
N LYS A 2 46.79 17.29 -42.30
CA LYS A 2 45.32 17.44 -42.22
C LYS A 2 44.49 16.23 -42.70
N LYS A 3 45.02 15.41 -43.61
CA LYS A 3 44.34 14.19 -44.16
C LYS A 3 44.40 12.97 -43.23
N ILE A 4 45.37 12.92 -42.31
CA ILE A 4 45.52 11.82 -41.33
C ILE A 4 44.52 11.99 -40.17
N TYR A 5 44.24 13.24 -39.77
CA TYR A 5 43.24 13.54 -38.74
C TYR A 5 41.81 13.21 -39.18
N VAL A 6 41.49 13.31 -40.47
CA VAL A 6 40.15 12.93 -41.00
C VAL A 6 39.95 11.42 -40.97
N LEU A 7 41.01 10.63 -41.22
CA LEU A 7 40.97 9.16 -41.11
C LEU A 7 40.87 8.67 -39.66
N LEU A 8 41.44 9.40 -38.69
CA LEU A 8 41.39 9.06 -37.26
C LEU A 8 40.00 9.34 -36.62
N ILE A 9 39.25 10.32 -37.11
CA ILE A 9 37.91 10.64 -36.58
C ILE A 9 36.86 9.63 -37.06
N ILE A 10 37.01 9.10 -38.28
CA ILE A 10 36.06 8.12 -38.85
C ILE A 10 36.23 6.74 -38.19
N ALA A 11 37.44 6.38 -37.74
CA ALA A 11 37.70 5.12 -37.05
C ALA A 11 37.11 5.06 -35.62
N SER A 12 36.86 6.19 -34.97
CA SER A 12 36.33 6.24 -33.60
C SER A 12 34.81 6.06 -33.51
N ALA A 13 34.07 6.19 -34.60
CA ALA A 13 32.60 6.18 -34.60
C ALA A 13 31.98 4.76 -34.64
N VAL A 14 32.78 3.73 -34.93
CA VAL A 14 32.28 2.36 -35.18
C VAL A 14 32.19 1.50 -33.91
N ILE A 15 32.74 1.96 -32.78
CA ILE A 15 32.90 1.13 -31.57
C ILE A 15 31.68 1.19 -30.61
N PHE A 16 30.71 2.10 -30.83
CA PHE A 16 29.56 2.28 -29.93
C PHE A 16 28.27 1.52 -30.32
N GLN A 17 28.28 0.71 -31.39
CA GLN A 17 27.07 0.05 -31.89
C GLN A 17 26.70 -1.27 -31.18
N TYR A 18 27.52 -1.75 -30.22
CA TYR A 18 27.36 -3.09 -29.64
C TYR A 18 26.89 -3.15 -28.18
N CYS A 19 26.23 -2.11 -27.67
CA CYS A 19 25.62 -2.17 -26.34
C CYS A 19 24.09 -2.17 -26.40
N ALA A 20 23.50 -3.04 -27.22
CA ALA A 20 22.09 -3.40 -27.10
C ALA A 20 21.98 -4.58 -26.13
N THR A 21 22.02 -4.29 -24.82
CA THR A 21 21.56 -5.25 -23.81
C THR A 21 20.05 -5.38 -23.97
N THR A 22 19.59 -6.38 -24.71
CA THR A 22 18.19 -6.81 -24.66
C THR A 22 18.00 -7.48 -23.31
N GLN A 23 17.62 -6.71 -22.29
CA GLN A 23 17.07 -7.31 -21.09
C GLN A 23 15.77 -7.99 -21.50
N LYS A 24 15.83 -9.32 -21.67
CA LYS A 24 14.64 -10.17 -21.67
C LYS A 24 14.01 -9.96 -20.30
N ALA A 25 13.02 -9.08 -20.23
CA ALA A 25 12.14 -8.98 -19.09
C ALA A 25 11.47 -10.35 -18.94
N SER A 26 12.00 -11.16 -18.03
CA SER A 26 11.30 -12.34 -17.55
C SER A 26 10.01 -11.82 -16.92
N ASN A 27 8.87 -12.03 -17.58
CA ASN A 27 7.53 -11.84 -17.02
C ASN A 27 7.30 -12.84 -15.88
N LYS A 28 8.12 -12.78 -14.84
CA LYS A 28 7.82 -13.40 -13.57
C LYS A 28 6.78 -12.47 -12.96
N SER A 29 5.50 -12.83 -13.10
CA SER A 29 4.42 -12.22 -12.34
C SER A 29 4.86 -12.24 -10.87
N VAL A 30 5.30 -11.09 -10.36
CA VAL A 30 5.61 -10.95 -8.94
C VAL A 30 4.26 -11.01 -8.26
N ALA A 31 3.97 -12.14 -7.61
CA ALA A 31 2.77 -12.27 -6.81
C ALA A 31 2.77 -11.14 -5.78
N VAL A 32 1.80 -10.25 -5.87
CA VAL A 32 1.62 -9.18 -4.88
C VAL A 32 1.29 -9.85 -3.56
N PRO A 33 2.03 -9.59 -2.47
CA PRO A 33 1.70 -10.14 -1.16
C PRO A 33 0.28 -9.77 -0.76
N LYS A 34 -0.47 -10.75 -0.26
CA LYS A 34 -1.82 -10.52 0.25
C LYS A 34 -1.76 -9.86 1.63
N VAL A 35 -2.77 -9.06 1.91
CA VAL A 35 -2.97 -8.42 3.22
C VAL A 35 -3.67 -9.38 4.16
N THR A 36 -3.18 -9.48 5.40
CA THR A 36 -3.76 -10.36 6.44
C THR A 36 -4.03 -9.59 7.73
N TYR A 37 -4.95 -10.11 8.54
CA TYR A 37 -5.37 -9.42 9.76
C TYR A 37 -4.21 -9.25 10.73
N VAL A 38 -3.50 -10.35 11.03
CA VAL A 38 -2.42 -10.34 12.03
C VAL A 38 -1.24 -9.49 11.59
N ALA A 39 -0.85 -9.56 10.31
CA ALA A 39 0.33 -8.86 9.82
C ALA A 39 0.09 -7.37 9.57
N ASP A 40 -1.08 -7.03 9.01
CA ASP A 40 -1.27 -5.70 8.41
C ASP A 40 -2.39 -4.89 9.08
N VAL A 41 -3.51 -5.52 9.44
CA VAL A 41 -4.71 -4.79 9.90
C VAL A 41 -4.69 -4.56 11.41
N GLN A 42 -4.34 -5.57 12.19
CA GLN A 42 -4.32 -5.50 13.64
C GLN A 42 -3.42 -4.37 14.17
N PRO A 43 -2.19 -4.15 13.66
CA PRO A 43 -1.36 -3.03 14.09
C PRO A 43 -2.03 -1.67 13.83
N LEU A 44 -2.76 -1.54 12.72
CA LEU A 44 -3.46 -0.30 12.38
C LEU A 44 -4.66 -0.06 13.30
N LEU A 45 -5.41 -1.09 13.66
CA LEU A 45 -6.52 -0.99 14.62
C LEU A 45 -6.01 -0.60 16.01
N VAL A 46 -4.92 -1.20 16.47
CA VAL A 46 -4.28 -0.87 17.75
C VAL A 46 -3.84 0.60 17.77
N ASN A 47 -3.16 1.06 16.71
CA ASN A 47 -2.57 2.39 16.68
C ASN A 47 -3.58 3.52 16.43
N ASN A 48 -4.66 3.25 15.69
CA ASN A 48 -5.56 4.30 15.21
C ASN A 48 -7.00 4.20 15.77
N CYS A 49 -7.39 3.09 16.38
CA CYS A 49 -8.78 2.84 16.81
C CYS A 49 -8.90 2.52 18.31
N SER A 50 -7.82 2.07 18.95
CA SER A 50 -7.86 1.54 20.33
C SER A 50 -8.45 2.46 21.41
N PRO A 51 -8.28 3.80 21.40
CA PRO A 51 -8.84 4.63 22.47
C PRO A 51 -10.37 4.59 22.54
N CYS A 52 -11.05 4.22 21.44
CA CYS A 52 -12.51 4.20 21.38
C CYS A 52 -13.10 2.81 21.14
N HIS A 53 -12.42 1.96 20.38
CA HIS A 53 -12.93 0.67 19.92
C HIS A 53 -12.27 -0.54 20.59
N PHE A 54 -11.39 -0.35 21.59
CA PHE A 54 -10.75 -1.46 22.29
C PHE A 54 -11.12 -1.48 23.78
N PRO A 55 -11.72 -2.57 24.30
CA PRO A 55 -12.02 -2.70 25.72
C PRO A 55 -10.73 -2.79 26.58
N PRO A 56 -10.81 -2.49 27.88
CA PRO A 56 -11.96 -1.94 28.60
C PRO A 56 -12.09 -0.40 28.48
N LYS A 57 -11.12 0.26 27.83
CA LYS A 57 -11.07 1.74 27.77
C LYS A 57 -12.03 2.32 26.72
N GLY A 58 -12.18 1.62 25.59
CA GLY A 58 -13.10 1.95 24.53
C GLY A 58 -14.52 1.52 24.85
N ASN A 59 -15.49 2.35 24.45
CA ASN A 59 -16.93 2.13 24.67
C ASN A 59 -17.74 2.12 23.36
N LYS A 60 -17.05 2.01 22.22
CA LYS A 60 -17.64 1.82 20.89
C LYS A 60 -17.61 0.34 20.50
N GLU A 61 -18.22 0.03 19.36
CA GLU A 61 -18.21 -1.32 18.80
C GLU A 61 -16.78 -1.88 18.81
N PRO A 62 -16.53 -3.03 19.47
CA PRO A 62 -15.18 -3.54 19.63
C PRO A 62 -14.52 -3.92 18.30
N LEU A 63 -13.27 -3.54 18.08
CA LEU A 63 -12.48 -3.90 16.89
C LEU A 63 -11.17 -4.63 17.27
N ASP A 64 -11.10 -5.18 18.47
CA ASP A 64 -9.91 -5.74 19.10
C ASP A 64 -9.64 -7.21 18.72
N THR A 65 -10.55 -7.85 17.99
CA THR A 65 -10.41 -9.23 17.52
C THR A 65 -10.55 -9.33 16.01
N TYR A 66 -10.03 -10.40 15.42
CA TYR A 66 -10.23 -10.70 14.00
C TYR A 66 -11.72 -10.77 13.64
N LEU A 67 -12.52 -11.46 14.46
CA LEU A 67 -13.93 -11.68 14.17
C LEU A 67 -14.71 -10.37 14.16
N THR A 68 -14.50 -9.51 15.16
CA THR A 68 -15.20 -8.22 15.23
C THR A 68 -14.72 -7.27 14.13
N ALA A 69 -13.42 -7.16 13.89
CA ALA A 69 -12.88 -6.36 12.78
C ALA A 69 -13.37 -6.84 11.40
N LYS A 70 -13.51 -8.16 11.22
CA LYS A 70 -14.03 -8.76 10.00
C LYS A 70 -15.51 -8.45 9.80
N ASN A 71 -16.32 -8.56 10.84
CA ASN A 71 -17.75 -8.32 10.76
C ASN A 71 -18.06 -6.84 10.47
N GLU A 72 -17.25 -5.93 11.02
CA GLU A 72 -17.43 -4.48 10.92
C GLU A 72 -16.65 -3.84 9.75
N ILE A 73 -16.01 -4.62 8.88
CA ILE A 73 -15.07 -4.09 7.88
C ILE A 73 -15.75 -3.12 6.90
N ASP A 74 -17.01 -3.35 6.55
CA ASP A 74 -17.74 -2.54 5.59
C ASP A 74 -18.07 -1.15 6.15
N GLU A 75 -18.62 -1.11 7.36
CA GLU A 75 -18.86 0.14 8.08
C GLU A 75 -17.53 0.85 8.38
N THR A 76 -16.50 0.11 8.79
CA THR A 76 -15.17 0.67 9.05
C THR A 76 -14.63 1.41 7.83
N ILE A 77 -14.61 0.75 6.67
CA ILE A 77 -14.12 1.35 5.41
C ILE A 77 -14.96 2.56 5.02
N GLU A 78 -16.28 2.50 5.15
CA GLU A 78 -17.16 3.62 4.83
C GLU A 78 -16.82 4.84 5.69
N ARG A 79 -16.62 4.65 6.99
CA ARG A 79 -16.44 5.73 7.96
C ARG A 79 -15.05 6.37 7.91
N ILE A 80 -14.01 5.58 7.67
CA ILE A 80 -12.63 6.11 7.57
C ILE A 80 -12.37 6.83 6.24
N LYS A 81 -13.18 6.56 5.21
CA LYS A 81 -13.11 7.26 3.91
C LYS A 81 -13.75 8.64 3.91
N ARG A 82 -14.71 8.87 4.82
CA ARG A 82 -15.37 10.17 4.98
C ARG A 82 -14.36 11.29 5.27
N ASN A 83 -14.74 12.52 4.97
CA ASN A 83 -13.93 13.69 5.26
C ASN A 83 -14.24 14.26 6.65
N PRO A 84 -13.28 14.96 7.28
CA PRO A 84 -13.53 15.68 8.52
C PRO A 84 -14.73 16.62 8.38
N GLY A 85 -15.66 16.55 9.34
CA GLY A 85 -16.91 17.33 9.33
C GLY A 85 -18.11 16.58 8.76
N GLU A 86 -17.92 15.49 8.03
CA GLU A 86 -19.02 14.64 7.58
C GLU A 86 -19.59 13.81 8.74
N LYS A 87 -20.92 13.61 8.74
CA LYS A 87 -21.58 12.80 9.76
C LYS A 87 -20.99 11.40 9.78
N GLY A 88 -20.56 10.94 10.96
CA GLY A 88 -20.00 9.60 11.17
C GLY A 88 -18.58 9.38 10.65
N PHE A 89 -17.88 10.44 10.25
CA PHE A 89 -16.44 10.43 10.01
C PHE A 89 -15.68 9.78 11.18
N MET A 90 -14.70 8.94 10.84
CA MET A 90 -13.77 8.34 11.79
C MET A 90 -12.31 8.50 11.31
N PRO A 91 -11.34 8.68 12.24
CA PRO A 91 -11.53 8.68 13.68
C PRO A 91 -12.10 10.02 14.18
N ALA A 92 -13.11 9.96 15.05
CA ALA A 92 -13.84 11.15 15.49
C ALA A 92 -12.93 12.12 16.25
N LYS A 93 -12.96 13.41 15.89
CA LYS A 93 -12.12 14.48 16.47
C LYS A 93 -10.60 14.29 16.28
N HIS A 94 -10.18 13.39 15.39
CA HIS A 94 -8.79 13.20 15.00
C HIS A 94 -8.60 13.53 13.52
N PRO A 95 -7.35 13.76 13.07
CA PRO A 95 -7.04 13.87 11.65
C PRO A 95 -7.49 12.63 10.87
N LYS A 96 -7.79 12.81 9.58
CA LYS A 96 -8.07 11.71 8.67
C LYS A 96 -6.86 10.79 8.56
N LEU A 97 -7.10 9.49 8.46
CA LEU A 97 -6.05 8.51 8.19
C LEU A 97 -5.46 8.76 6.80
N SER A 98 -4.19 8.39 6.61
CA SER A 98 -3.58 8.45 5.28
C SER A 98 -4.27 7.47 4.32
N ASP A 99 -4.27 7.80 3.03
CA ASP A 99 -4.83 6.93 1.99
C ASP A 99 -4.14 5.55 1.97
N SER A 100 -2.85 5.49 2.29
CA SER A 100 -2.10 4.24 2.41
C SER A 100 -2.68 3.33 3.50
N THR A 101 -3.01 3.91 4.66
CA THR A 101 -3.60 3.19 5.80
C THR A 101 -5.01 2.72 5.46
N ILE A 102 -5.84 3.59 4.88
CA ILE A 102 -7.20 3.24 4.44
C ILE A 102 -7.15 2.10 3.41
N ASN A 103 -6.18 2.14 2.50
CA ASN A 103 -6.04 1.15 1.45
C ASN A 103 -5.67 -0.24 1.99
N VAL A 104 -5.03 -0.37 3.16
CA VAL A 104 -4.80 -1.67 3.81
C VAL A 104 -6.12 -2.35 4.15
N PHE A 105 -7.08 -1.62 4.74
CA PHE A 105 -8.42 -2.17 5.04
C PHE A 105 -9.18 -2.56 3.77
N VAL A 106 -9.11 -1.73 2.72
CA VAL A 106 -9.74 -2.01 1.42
C VAL A 106 -9.13 -3.25 0.77
N ARG A 107 -7.79 -3.36 0.77
CA ARG A 107 -7.05 -4.52 0.26
C ARG A 107 -7.37 -5.78 1.04
N TRP A 108 -7.40 -5.70 2.37
CA TRP A 108 -7.74 -6.84 3.22
C TRP A 108 -9.13 -7.41 2.91
N LYS A 109 -10.13 -6.53 2.72
CA LYS A 109 -11.45 -6.94 2.25
C LYS A 109 -11.39 -7.62 0.88
N ALA A 110 -10.66 -7.03 -0.07
CA ALA A 110 -10.52 -7.57 -1.43
C ALA A 110 -9.76 -8.91 -1.47
N ASP A 111 -8.78 -9.11 -0.58
CA ASP A 111 -7.97 -10.33 -0.49
C ASP A 111 -8.70 -11.49 0.20
N GLY A 112 -9.93 -11.25 0.69
CA GLY A 112 -10.81 -12.27 1.26
C GLY A 112 -10.85 -12.29 2.78
N LEU A 113 -10.48 -11.20 3.44
CA LEU A 113 -10.50 -11.05 4.91
C LEU A 113 -9.66 -12.14 5.59
N LEU A 114 -8.44 -12.33 5.11
CA LEU A 114 -7.52 -13.38 5.58
C LEU A 114 -7.06 -13.08 7.01
N GLU A 115 -7.07 -14.08 7.88
CA GLU A 115 -6.61 -13.89 9.26
C GLU A 115 -5.08 -13.86 9.36
N LYS A 116 -4.40 -14.79 8.68
CA LYS A 116 -2.95 -15.00 8.73
C LYS A 116 -2.37 -15.21 7.34
#